data_AF-A0A9D5U8A4-F1
#
_entry.id   AF-A0A9D5U8A4-F1
#
_cell.length_a   1.000
_cell.length_b   1.000
_cell.length_c   1.000
_cell.angle_alpha   90.00
_cell.angle_beta   90.00
_cell.angle_gamma   90.00
#
_symmetry.space_group_name_H-M   'P 1'
#
loop_
_entity.id
_entity.type
_entity.pdbx_description
1 polymer ?
#
loop_
_entity_poly.entity_id
_entity_poly.type
_entity_poly.pdbx_seq_one_letter_code
_entity_poly.pdbx_strand_id
1 'polypeptide(L)'
;MNKTERLYAMAEELRRAGRAGTTGARLARLLEVSERTVKRDVSALQQAGLPVWAQAGPGGGYVLDPSASLPPVNFTPQQAVAVAIALAALPPGSPFAVDAAAAQGKVWDALGPQARERAAALAGRVWIDRGPGPGESAVPDGAARPGTPVPSAHGSAEGGTGGPVPHARVHLQVLRAVEQSLDRSLVLAIRYRDGRGNESVRRVEPVILAHTGRAWYVVAWCRSREAIRWFRLDRTERADLTGEPYVPRPVAEVGTPPSGASPVA
;
A
#
# COMPACT_ATOMS: atom_id res chain seq x y z
N MET A 1 15.32 -40.31 -0.68
CA MET A 1 14.87 -38.91 -0.70
C MET A 1 14.57 -38.42 0.70
N ASN A 2 15.11 -37.26 1.10
CA ASN A 2 14.80 -36.67 2.41
C ASN A 2 13.38 -36.04 2.42
N LYS A 3 12.86 -35.69 3.59
CA LYS A 3 11.48 -35.17 3.71
C LYS A 3 11.28 -33.85 2.96
N THR A 4 12.25 -32.94 3.04
CA THR A 4 12.17 -31.61 2.44
C THR A 4 12.17 -31.66 0.92
N GLU A 5 13.08 -32.45 0.33
CA GLU A 5 13.12 -32.75 -1.11
C GLU A 5 11.79 -33.35 -1.58
N ARG A 6 11.23 -34.29 -0.80
CA ARG A 6 9.95 -34.93 -1.14
C ARG A 6 8.79 -33.95 -1.15
N LEU A 7 8.69 -33.08 -0.16
CA LEU A 7 7.64 -32.06 -0.10
C LEU A 7 7.77 -31.06 -1.24
N TYR A 8 9.00 -30.66 -1.58
CA TYR A 8 9.26 -29.80 -2.73
C TYR A 8 8.84 -30.46 -4.05
N ALA A 9 9.30 -31.69 -4.30
CA ALA A 9 8.96 -32.46 -5.50
C ALA A 9 7.45 -32.69 -5.62
N MET A 10 6.77 -32.97 -4.51
CA MET A 10 5.31 -33.11 -4.48
C MET A 10 4.60 -31.80 -4.83
N ALA A 11 5.05 -30.67 -4.28
CA ALA A 11 4.48 -29.37 -4.60
C ALA A 11 4.67 -29.01 -6.09
N GLU A 12 5.84 -29.28 -6.66
CA GLU A 12 6.10 -29.05 -8.10
C GLU A 12 5.21 -29.91 -8.99
N GLU A 13 5.05 -31.20 -8.68
CA GLU A 13 4.17 -32.07 -9.45
C GLU A 13 2.70 -31.65 -9.36
N LEU A 14 2.26 -31.20 -8.19
CA LEU A 14 0.92 -30.64 -8.02
C LEU A 14 0.73 -29.34 -8.84
N ARG A 15 1.75 -28.46 -8.90
CA ARG A 15 1.72 -27.25 -9.74
C ARG A 15 1.68 -27.58 -11.23
N ARG A 16 2.50 -28.53 -11.67
CA ARG A 16 2.54 -29.01 -13.05
C ARG A 16 1.20 -29.63 -13.48
N ALA A 17 0.56 -30.38 -12.59
CA ALA A 17 -0.75 -30.97 -12.83
C ALA A 17 -1.87 -29.92 -12.90
N GLY A 18 -1.73 -28.81 -12.17
CA GLY A 18 -2.68 -27.69 -12.18
C GLY A 18 -4.12 -28.16 -11.91
N ARG A 19 -5.07 -27.67 -12.73
CA ARG A 19 -6.50 -28.02 -12.65
C ARG A 19 -6.81 -29.49 -12.91
N ALA A 20 -5.96 -30.19 -13.65
CA ALA A 20 -6.17 -31.60 -13.96
C ALA A 20 -5.92 -32.50 -12.73
N GLY A 21 -5.12 -32.01 -11.77
CA GLY A 21 -4.75 -32.77 -10.58
C GLY A 21 -3.92 -34.03 -10.86
N THR A 22 -3.59 -34.73 -9.80
CA THR A 22 -2.84 -36.00 -9.88
C THR A 22 -3.27 -36.95 -8.77
N THR A 23 -3.37 -38.24 -9.06
CA THR A 23 -3.84 -39.21 -8.07
C THR A 23 -2.77 -39.52 -7.02
N GLY A 24 -3.20 -39.94 -5.81
CA GLY A 24 -2.27 -40.39 -4.77
C GLY A 24 -1.37 -41.54 -5.23
N ALA A 25 -1.94 -42.49 -5.97
CA ALA A 25 -1.20 -43.60 -6.58
C ALA A 25 -0.15 -43.13 -7.60
N ARG A 26 -0.44 -42.09 -8.38
CA ARG A 26 0.54 -41.53 -9.34
C ARG A 26 1.67 -40.82 -8.62
N LEU A 27 1.37 -39.99 -7.61
CA LEU A 27 2.39 -39.35 -6.78
C LEU A 27 3.25 -40.37 -6.05
N ALA A 28 2.65 -41.44 -5.53
CA ALA A 28 3.34 -42.53 -4.87
C ALA A 28 4.37 -43.20 -5.79
N ARG A 29 3.97 -43.52 -7.03
CA ARG A 29 4.89 -44.07 -8.04
C ARG A 29 5.99 -43.09 -8.43
N LEU A 30 5.64 -41.83 -8.69
CA LEU A 30 6.58 -40.82 -9.18
C LEU A 30 7.63 -40.44 -8.14
N LEU A 31 7.23 -40.36 -6.88
CA LEU A 31 8.11 -40.03 -5.76
C LEU A 31 8.71 -41.26 -5.06
N GLU A 32 8.46 -42.47 -5.59
CA GLU A 32 8.91 -43.76 -5.05
C GLU A 32 8.57 -43.96 -3.56
N VAL A 33 7.34 -43.63 -3.16
CA VAL A 33 6.84 -43.77 -1.78
C VAL A 33 5.48 -44.45 -1.72
N SER A 34 5.05 -44.84 -0.52
CA SER A 34 3.69 -45.37 -0.31
C SER A 34 2.62 -44.28 -0.43
N GLU A 35 1.39 -44.65 -0.81
CA GLU A 35 0.24 -43.74 -0.79
C GLU A 35 -0.07 -43.19 0.62
N ARG A 36 0.27 -43.95 1.68
CA ARG A 36 0.18 -43.47 3.07
C ARG A 36 1.15 -42.32 3.32
N THR A 37 2.35 -42.39 2.77
CA THR A 37 3.34 -41.30 2.82
C THR A 37 2.83 -40.10 2.04
N VAL A 38 2.26 -40.31 0.85
CA VAL A 38 1.66 -39.22 0.06
C VAL A 38 0.57 -38.50 0.85
N LYS A 39 -0.38 -39.24 1.45
CA LYS A 39 -1.42 -38.65 2.31
C LYS A 39 -0.82 -37.80 3.43
N ARG A 40 0.23 -38.30 4.10
CA ARG A 40 0.89 -37.61 5.21
C ARG A 40 1.63 -36.34 4.74
N ASP A 41 2.29 -36.40 3.59
CA ASP A 41 3.00 -35.26 3.02
C ASP A 41 2.04 -34.20 2.48
N VAL A 42 0.92 -34.59 1.86
CA VAL A 42 -0.16 -33.67 1.48
C VAL A 42 -0.70 -32.94 2.71
N SER A 43 -0.95 -33.64 3.82
CA SER A 43 -1.35 -32.99 5.07
C SER A 43 -0.28 -32.02 5.59
N ALA A 44 1.01 -32.34 5.44
CA ALA A 44 2.08 -31.43 5.81
C ALA A 44 2.13 -30.17 4.91
N LEU A 45 1.89 -30.33 3.60
CA LEU A 45 1.79 -29.19 2.66
C LEU A 45 0.57 -28.31 2.96
N GLN A 46 -0.58 -28.91 3.30
CA GLN A 46 -1.78 -28.18 3.74
C GLN A 46 -1.52 -27.39 5.02
N GLN A 47 -0.87 -28.00 6.01
CA GLN A 47 -0.47 -27.31 7.25
C GLN A 47 0.54 -26.18 7.01
N ALA A 48 1.35 -26.28 5.94
CA ALA A 48 2.25 -25.23 5.49
C ALA A 48 1.55 -24.14 4.63
N GLY A 49 0.23 -24.23 4.44
CA GLY A 49 -0.57 -23.22 3.74
C GLY A 49 -0.66 -23.43 2.22
N LEU A 50 -0.21 -24.57 1.68
CA LEU A 50 -0.40 -24.88 0.27
C LEU A 50 -1.86 -25.35 0.05
N PRO A 51 -2.64 -24.71 -0.85
CA PRO A 51 -4.07 -25.01 -1.03
C PRO A 51 -4.25 -26.28 -1.87
N VAL A 52 -3.88 -27.43 -1.31
CA VAL A 52 -4.06 -28.76 -1.91
C VAL A 52 -5.37 -29.36 -1.40
N TRP A 53 -6.19 -29.88 -2.31
CA TRP A 53 -7.50 -30.45 -2.01
C TRP A 53 -7.60 -31.84 -2.64
N ALA A 54 -8.32 -32.75 -2.00
CA ALA A 54 -8.64 -34.03 -2.58
C ALA A 54 -9.99 -33.94 -3.30
N GLN A 55 -10.00 -34.17 -4.61
CA GLN A 55 -11.22 -34.29 -5.40
C GLN A 55 -11.65 -35.76 -5.45
N ALA A 56 -12.86 -36.07 -4.98
CA ALA A 56 -13.44 -37.41 -5.03
C ALA A 56 -14.11 -37.70 -6.39
N GLY A 57 -14.03 -38.94 -6.89
CA GLY A 57 -14.70 -39.41 -8.10
C GLY A 57 -13.83 -40.30 -9.02
N PRO A 58 -14.37 -40.82 -10.14
CA PRO A 58 -13.59 -41.55 -11.15
C PRO A 58 -12.53 -40.63 -11.77
N GLY A 59 -11.24 -40.91 -11.52
CA GLY A 59 -10.13 -40.02 -11.89
C GLY A 59 -9.79 -38.96 -10.83
N GLY A 60 -10.39 -39.04 -9.64
CA GLY A 60 -10.12 -38.14 -8.51
C GLY A 60 -8.68 -38.20 -8.00
N GLY A 61 -8.21 -37.10 -7.42
CA GLY A 61 -6.83 -36.92 -7.01
C GLY A 61 -6.61 -35.64 -6.21
N TYR A 62 -5.34 -35.32 -5.97
CA TYR A 62 -4.91 -34.08 -5.36
C TYR A 62 -4.81 -32.97 -6.41
N VAL A 63 -5.46 -31.84 -6.13
CA VAL A 63 -5.51 -30.66 -6.99
C VAL A 63 -5.04 -29.47 -6.17
N LEU A 64 -4.22 -28.61 -6.78
CA LEU A 64 -4.06 -27.26 -6.23
C LEU A 64 -5.27 -26.44 -6.66
N ASP A 65 -6.03 -25.94 -5.70
CA ASP A 65 -7.17 -25.09 -6.01
C ASP A 65 -6.66 -23.79 -6.67
N PRO A 66 -6.91 -23.60 -7.98
CA PRO A 66 -6.51 -22.40 -8.68
C PRO A 66 -7.37 -21.19 -8.31
N SER A 67 -8.45 -21.38 -7.54
CA SER A 67 -9.27 -20.29 -6.99
C SER A 67 -8.80 -19.83 -5.60
N ALA A 68 -7.98 -20.63 -4.91
CA ALA A 68 -7.38 -20.28 -3.61
C ALA A 68 -6.00 -19.62 -3.73
N SER A 69 -5.45 -19.52 -4.94
CA SER A 69 -4.19 -18.79 -5.22
C SER A 69 -4.39 -17.83 -6.39
N LEU A 70 -3.87 -16.61 -6.25
CA LEU A 70 -3.81 -15.70 -7.39
C LEU A 70 -2.83 -16.29 -8.42
N PRO A 71 -3.15 -16.25 -9.73
CA PRO A 71 -2.16 -16.47 -10.77
C PRO A 71 -0.93 -15.58 -10.52
N PRO A 72 0.27 -15.91 -11.03
CA PRO A 72 1.45 -15.08 -10.86
C PRO A 72 1.15 -13.62 -11.27
N VAL A 73 1.15 -12.73 -10.28
CA VAL A 73 0.88 -11.29 -10.45
C VAL A 73 2.18 -10.53 -10.23
N ASN A 74 2.53 -9.68 -11.19
CA ASN A 74 3.67 -8.78 -11.06
C ASN A 74 3.20 -7.44 -10.50
N PHE A 75 3.87 -6.97 -9.45
CA PHE A 75 3.67 -5.63 -8.91
C PHE A 75 4.88 -4.76 -9.21
N THR A 76 4.62 -3.52 -9.62
CA THR A 76 5.61 -2.44 -9.50
C THR A 76 5.71 -2.02 -8.02
N PRO A 77 6.86 -1.45 -7.58
CA PRO A 77 6.98 -0.92 -6.22
C PRO A 77 5.83 0.03 -5.84
N GLN A 78 5.47 0.92 -6.77
CA GLN A 78 4.37 1.86 -6.69
C GLN A 78 3.01 1.19 -6.44
N GLN A 79 2.68 0.14 -7.21
CA GLN A 79 1.43 -0.60 -7.04
C GLN A 79 1.39 -1.35 -5.70
N ALA A 80 2.51 -1.90 -5.26
CA ALA A 80 2.60 -2.56 -3.96
C ALA A 80 2.36 -1.57 -2.80
N VAL A 81 2.95 -0.37 -2.86
CA VAL A 81 2.69 0.70 -1.90
C VAL A 81 1.22 1.13 -1.95
N ALA A 82 0.61 1.25 -3.13
CA ALA A 82 -0.81 1.60 -3.26
C ALA A 82 -1.74 0.57 -2.58
N VAL A 83 -1.46 -0.73 -2.74
CA VAL A 83 -2.21 -1.79 -2.05
C VAL A 83 -1.96 -1.73 -0.54
N ALA A 84 -0.72 -1.51 -0.10
CA ALA A 84 -0.40 -1.36 1.32
C ALA A 84 -1.14 -0.16 1.95
N ILE A 85 -1.19 1.00 1.26
CA ILE A 85 -1.98 2.17 1.66
C ILE A 85 -3.45 1.79 1.87
N ALA A 86 -4.04 1.05 0.94
CA ALA A 86 -5.45 0.65 1.00
C ALA A 86 -5.72 -0.29 2.19
N LEU A 87 -4.83 -1.26 2.43
CA LEU A 87 -4.94 -2.19 3.57
C LEU A 87 -4.73 -1.46 4.90
N ALA A 88 -3.77 -0.53 4.95
CA ALA A 88 -3.49 0.31 6.10
C ALA A 88 -4.61 1.30 6.44
N ALA A 89 -5.49 1.63 5.49
CA ALA A 89 -6.63 2.52 5.67
C ALA A 89 -7.89 1.82 6.20
N LEU A 90 -7.84 0.51 6.49
CA LEU A 90 -8.96 -0.19 7.08
C LEU A 90 -9.34 0.42 8.45
N PRO A 91 -10.64 0.62 8.72
CA PRO A 91 -11.08 1.15 10.01
C PRO A 91 -10.64 0.26 11.18
N PRO A 92 -10.28 0.86 12.34
CA PRO A 92 -10.05 0.10 13.57
C PRO A 92 -11.25 -0.82 13.89
N GLY A 93 -10.98 -2.05 14.31
CA GLY A 93 -12.01 -3.04 14.59
C GLY A 93 -12.61 -3.73 13.35
N SER A 94 -12.06 -3.51 12.15
CA SER A 94 -12.45 -4.26 10.96
C SER A 94 -12.28 -5.77 11.18
N PRO A 95 -13.30 -6.60 10.87
CA PRO A 95 -13.18 -8.06 10.94
C PRO A 95 -12.12 -8.62 9.98
N PHE A 96 -11.69 -7.84 9.00
CA PHE A 96 -10.68 -8.21 8.00
C PHE A 96 -9.26 -7.75 8.36
N ALA A 97 -9.03 -7.17 9.54
CA ALA A 97 -7.71 -6.64 9.90
C ALA A 97 -6.60 -7.71 9.88
N VAL A 98 -6.92 -8.94 10.31
CA VAL A 98 -5.98 -10.08 10.31
C VAL A 98 -5.62 -10.49 8.88
N ASP A 99 -6.64 -10.65 8.02
CA ASP A 99 -6.43 -11.01 6.62
C ASP A 99 -5.71 -9.91 5.83
N ALA A 100 -5.96 -8.64 6.17
CA ALA A 100 -5.28 -7.50 5.57
C ALA A 100 -3.78 -7.49 5.89
N ALA A 101 -3.39 -7.79 7.14
CA ALA A 101 -1.99 -7.91 7.51
C ALA A 101 -1.30 -9.06 6.74
N ALA A 102 -1.97 -10.22 6.62
CA ALA A 102 -1.47 -11.34 5.84
C ALA A 102 -1.37 -11.02 4.34
N ALA A 103 -2.35 -10.32 3.78
CA ALA A 103 -2.34 -9.87 2.39
C ALA A 103 -1.21 -8.87 2.12
N GLN A 104 -0.98 -7.93 3.04
CA GLN A 104 0.12 -6.98 2.94
C GLN A 104 1.47 -7.71 2.86
N GLY A 105 1.72 -8.70 3.74
CA GLY A 105 2.93 -9.53 3.68
C GLY A 105 3.13 -10.18 2.31
N LYS A 106 2.08 -10.79 1.75
CA LYS A 106 2.11 -11.41 0.41
C LYS A 106 2.43 -10.42 -0.70
N VAL A 107 1.93 -9.18 -0.62
CA VAL A 107 2.22 -8.13 -1.59
C VAL A 107 3.70 -7.72 -1.54
N TRP A 108 4.27 -7.58 -0.34
CA TRP A 108 5.70 -7.28 -0.17
C TRP A 108 6.60 -8.43 -0.64
N ASP A 109 6.17 -9.68 -0.45
CA ASP A 109 6.92 -10.87 -0.86
C ASP A 109 6.83 -11.14 -2.38
N ALA A 110 5.84 -10.56 -3.07
CA ALA A 110 5.78 -10.57 -4.53
C ALA A 110 6.83 -9.66 -5.19
N LEU A 111 7.48 -8.77 -4.42
CA LEU A 111 8.53 -7.88 -4.92
C LEU A 111 9.91 -8.53 -4.80
N GLY A 112 10.75 -8.36 -5.83
CA GLY A 112 12.17 -8.68 -5.74
C GLY A 112 12.92 -7.72 -4.79
N PRO A 113 14.17 -8.05 -4.36
CA PRO A 113 14.89 -7.30 -3.33
C PRO A 113 14.99 -5.79 -3.58
N GLN A 114 15.41 -5.39 -4.80
CA GLN A 114 15.52 -3.98 -5.18
C GLN A 114 14.16 -3.26 -5.23
N ALA A 115 13.10 -3.96 -5.66
CA ALA A 115 11.76 -3.40 -5.72
C ALA A 115 11.18 -3.20 -4.31
N ARG A 116 11.48 -4.11 -3.38
CA ARG A 116 11.12 -4.03 -1.96
C ARG A 116 11.78 -2.84 -1.28
N GLU A 117 13.07 -2.61 -1.50
CA GLU A 117 13.78 -1.43 -0.97
C GLU A 117 13.16 -0.12 -1.46
N ARG A 118 12.87 -0.01 -2.76
CA ARG A 118 12.21 1.19 -3.32
C ARG A 118 10.80 1.38 -2.76
N ALA A 119 10.02 0.30 -2.66
CA ALA A 119 8.68 0.36 -2.09
C ALA A 119 8.72 0.76 -0.60
N ALA A 120 9.66 0.25 0.19
CA ALA A 120 9.83 0.63 1.59
C ALA A 120 10.24 2.11 1.74
N ALA A 121 11.16 2.59 0.88
CA ALA A 121 11.55 4.00 0.85
C ALA A 121 10.38 4.92 0.50
N LEU A 122 9.53 4.52 -0.46
CA LEU A 122 8.33 5.29 -0.82
C LEU A 122 7.27 5.23 0.28
N ALA A 123 7.01 4.05 0.87
CA ALA A 123 6.03 3.87 1.95
C ALA A 123 6.39 4.67 3.20
N GLY A 124 7.68 4.80 3.54
CA GLY A 124 8.15 5.65 4.64
C GLY A 124 7.87 7.15 4.43
N ARG A 125 7.60 7.56 3.19
CA ARG A 125 7.24 8.94 2.81
C ARG A 125 5.73 9.14 2.67
N VAL A 126 4.91 8.11 2.84
CA VAL A 126 3.45 8.21 2.80
C VAL A 126 2.90 8.12 4.22
N TRP A 127 2.19 9.15 4.65
CA TRP A 127 1.60 9.27 5.97
C TRP A 127 0.08 9.25 5.86
N ILE A 128 -0.57 8.40 6.64
CA ILE A 128 -2.04 8.31 6.68
C ILE A 128 -2.49 8.56 8.12
N ASP A 129 -3.32 9.59 8.28
CA ASP A 129 -4.06 9.85 9.52
C ASP A 129 -5.26 8.91 9.59
N ARG A 130 -5.25 7.98 10.56
CA ARG A 130 -6.32 6.98 10.75
C ARG A 130 -7.49 7.50 11.60
N GLY A 131 -7.43 8.75 12.07
CA GLY A 131 -8.38 9.28 13.05
C GLY A 131 -8.19 8.66 14.45
N PRO A 132 -8.79 9.23 15.51
CA PRO A 132 -8.70 8.66 16.84
C PRO A 132 -9.40 7.29 16.88
N GLY A 133 -8.74 6.29 17.47
CA GLY A 133 -9.32 4.97 17.69
C GLY A 133 -10.56 5.02 18.60
N PRO A 134 -11.40 3.98 18.62
CA PRO A 134 -12.56 3.93 19.50
C PRO A 134 -12.08 3.86 20.95
N GLY A 135 -12.09 4.99 21.66
CA GLY A 135 -11.70 5.09 23.07
C GLY A 135 -11.08 6.42 23.48
N GLU A 136 -10.63 7.25 22.53
CA GLU A 136 -9.97 8.51 22.86
C GLU A 136 -10.87 9.69 22.49
N SER A 137 -11.93 9.89 23.30
CA SER A 137 -12.75 11.09 23.21
C SER A 137 -11.96 12.29 23.75
N ALA A 138 -11.67 13.20 22.83
CA ALA A 138 -11.49 14.63 23.01
C ALA A 138 -11.57 15.17 24.45
N VAL A 139 -10.44 15.63 24.99
CA VAL A 139 -10.39 16.79 25.89
C VAL A 139 -9.15 17.63 25.55
N PRO A 140 -9.29 18.96 25.42
CA PRO A 140 -8.22 19.88 25.03
C PRO A 140 -7.40 20.30 26.26
N ASP A 141 -6.10 20.55 26.10
CA ASP A 141 -5.49 21.78 26.61
C ASP A 141 -4.06 21.97 26.10
N GLY A 142 -3.62 23.23 26.12
CA GLY A 142 -2.45 23.75 25.47
C GLY A 142 -1.11 23.24 25.97
N ALA A 143 -0.22 23.03 25.00
CA ALA A 143 1.17 23.44 25.10
C ALA A 143 1.55 23.94 23.70
N ALA A 144 1.20 25.18 23.44
CA ALA A 144 2.12 26.33 23.51
C ALA A 144 2.63 26.58 22.11
N ARG A 145 3.01 27.81 21.78
CA ARG A 145 3.33 28.19 20.41
C ARG A 145 4.81 27.99 20.11
N PRO A 146 5.20 27.25 19.09
CA PRO A 146 4.31 26.57 18.17
C PRO A 146 3.21 27.45 17.57
N GLY A 147 3.68 28.49 16.90
CA GLY A 147 2.88 29.58 16.40
C GLY A 147 2.64 29.48 14.91
N THR A 148 2.10 28.37 14.41
CA THR A 148 1.27 28.38 13.21
C THR A 148 0.27 27.24 13.35
N PRO A 149 -1.04 27.52 13.39
CA PRO A 149 -2.02 26.46 13.48
C PRO A 149 -1.92 25.61 12.21
N VAL A 150 -1.75 24.29 12.38
CA VAL A 150 -2.45 23.34 11.52
C VAL A 150 -3.90 23.83 11.50
N PRO A 151 -4.53 24.10 10.35
CA PRO A 151 -5.88 24.64 10.34
C PRO A 151 -6.80 23.66 11.06
N SER A 152 -7.16 24.01 12.28
CA SER A 152 -8.15 23.29 13.09
C SER A 152 -9.46 23.41 12.35
N ALA A 153 -9.95 22.27 11.86
CA ALA A 153 -11.24 22.16 11.21
C ALA A 153 -12.35 22.29 12.25
N HIS A 154 -12.60 23.49 12.77
CA HIS A 154 -13.81 23.83 13.54
C HIS A 154 -14.39 25.13 12.97
N GLY A 155 -15.26 24.96 11.98
CA GLY A 155 -16.24 25.94 11.56
C GLY A 155 -17.53 25.18 11.37
N SER A 156 -18.44 25.35 12.32
CA SER A 156 -19.74 24.70 12.42
C SER A 156 -20.50 24.72 11.10
N ALA A 157 -21.18 23.60 10.84
CA ALA A 157 -22.17 23.46 9.80
C ALA A 157 -23.29 24.49 9.97
N GLU A 158 -23.58 25.23 8.90
CA GLU A 158 -24.93 25.66 8.57
C GLU A 158 -25.14 25.52 7.05
N GLY A 159 -26.38 25.21 6.68
CA GLY A 159 -26.74 24.43 5.50
C GLY A 159 -26.54 25.12 4.15
N GLY A 160 -26.35 24.27 3.14
CA GLY A 160 -26.24 24.68 1.75
C GLY A 160 -26.27 23.48 0.82
N THR A 161 -27.48 23.01 0.50
CA THR A 161 -27.74 22.03 -0.57
C THR A 161 -27.17 22.55 -1.89
N GLY A 162 -26.11 21.94 -2.42
CA GLY A 162 -25.40 22.49 -3.57
C GLY A 162 -24.55 21.50 -4.35
N GLY A 163 -25.21 20.54 -5.00
CA GLY A 163 -24.81 19.90 -6.27
C GLY A 163 -23.52 19.06 -6.33
N PRO A 164 -23.47 18.01 -7.17
CA PRO A 164 -22.26 17.22 -7.35
C PRO A 164 -21.20 18.06 -8.09
N VAL A 165 -20.18 18.53 -7.38
CA VAL A 165 -19.02 19.20 -7.98
C VAL A 165 -18.22 18.14 -8.76
N PRO A 166 -17.80 18.38 -10.01
CA PRO A 166 -17.28 17.32 -10.89
C PRO A 166 -15.84 16.93 -10.50
N HIS A 167 -15.72 15.95 -9.59
CA HIS A 167 -14.45 15.45 -9.04
C HIS A 167 -13.63 14.56 -10.00
N ALA A 168 -14.10 14.24 -11.21
CA ALA A 168 -13.59 13.09 -11.95
C ALA A 168 -12.34 13.33 -12.84
N ARG A 169 -11.90 14.58 -13.08
CA ARG A 169 -10.77 14.88 -13.99
C ARG A 169 -9.64 15.72 -13.41
N VAL A 170 -9.75 16.16 -12.16
CA VAL A 170 -8.58 16.68 -11.44
C VAL A 170 -7.62 15.50 -11.22
N HIS A 171 -6.55 15.49 -12.01
CA HIS A 171 -5.19 15.14 -11.55
C HIS A 171 -4.58 13.74 -11.63
N LEU A 172 -5.02 12.79 -12.47
CA LEU A 172 -4.19 11.57 -12.69
C LEU A 172 -2.74 11.89 -13.10
N GLN A 173 -2.54 12.92 -13.93
CA GLN A 173 -1.19 13.39 -14.31
C GLN A 173 -0.39 13.93 -13.13
N VAL A 174 -1.04 14.57 -12.16
CA VAL A 174 -0.33 15.14 -11.01
C VAL A 174 -0.15 14.15 -9.89
N LEU A 175 -1.10 13.27 -9.65
CA LEU A 175 -0.89 12.13 -8.77
C LEU A 175 0.33 11.34 -9.26
N ARG A 176 0.40 11.05 -10.57
CA ARG A 176 1.57 10.40 -11.19
C ARG A 176 2.84 11.25 -11.09
N ALA A 177 2.78 12.56 -11.34
CA ALA A 177 3.97 13.42 -11.25
C ALA A 177 4.51 13.53 -9.81
N VAL A 178 3.63 13.61 -8.82
CA VAL A 178 3.97 13.62 -7.39
C VAL A 178 4.58 12.27 -6.98
N GLU A 179 3.94 11.16 -7.36
CA GLU A 179 4.45 9.81 -7.11
C GLU A 179 5.84 9.61 -7.71
N GLN A 180 6.04 9.97 -8.99
CA GLN A 180 7.31 9.87 -9.67
C GLN A 180 8.38 10.81 -9.08
N SER A 181 7.97 11.98 -8.61
CA SER A 181 8.87 12.93 -7.93
C SER A 181 9.37 12.35 -6.61
N LEU A 182 8.49 11.72 -5.82
CA LEU A 182 8.85 11.05 -4.57
C LEU A 182 9.72 9.81 -4.81
N ASP A 183 9.43 9.01 -5.83
CA ASP A 183 10.22 7.82 -6.18
C ASP A 183 11.63 8.19 -6.68
N ARG A 184 11.73 9.18 -7.57
CA ARG A 184 12.98 9.55 -8.25
C ARG A 184 13.73 10.72 -7.61
N SER A 185 13.17 11.33 -6.56
CA SER A 185 13.69 12.55 -5.93
C SER A 185 13.94 13.67 -6.95
N LEU A 186 12.94 13.97 -7.77
CA LEU A 186 12.99 15.03 -8.77
C LEU A 186 12.13 16.23 -8.36
N VAL A 187 12.63 17.44 -8.57
CA VAL A 187 11.90 18.68 -8.29
C VAL A 187 10.60 18.72 -9.11
N LEU A 188 9.53 19.18 -8.47
CA LEU A 188 8.20 19.27 -9.04
C LEU A 188 7.86 20.74 -9.29
N ALA A 189 7.47 21.09 -10.52
CA ALA A 189 6.89 22.38 -10.84
C ALA A 189 5.37 22.27 -10.74
N ILE A 190 4.76 23.00 -9.82
CA ILE A 190 3.31 22.98 -9.59
C ILE A 190 2.68 24.33 -9.94
N ARG A 191 1.52 24.30 -10.62
CA ARG A 191 0.57 25.42 -10.67
C ARG A 191 -0.46 25.19 -9.58
N TYR A 192 -0.48 26.08 -8.61
CA TYR A 192 -1.23 25.92 -7.37
C TYR A 192 -2.15 27.10 -7.11
N ARG A 193 -3.40 26.83 -6.77
CA ARG A 193 -4.40 27.82 -6.36
C ARG A 193 -4.59 27.78 -4.85
N ASP A 194 -4.36 28.88 -4.17
CA ASP A 194 -4.55 28.95 -2.73
C ASP A 194 -6.05 29.03 -2.35
N GLY A 195 -6.36 29.01 -1.04
CA GLY A 195 -7.73 29.09 -0.54
C GLY A 195 -8.42 30.44 -0.78
N ARG A 196 -7.67 31.47 -1.20
CA ARG A 196 -8.18 32.79 -1.57
C ARG A 196 -8.35 32.93 -3.09
N GLY A 197 -8.05 31.88 -3.85
CA GLY A 197 -8.14 31.87 -5.31
C GLY A 197 -6.89 32.35 -6.03
N ASN A 198 -5.81 32.73 -5.32
CA ASN A 198 -4.59 33.20 -5.97
C ASN A 198 -3.83 32.04 -6.60
N GLU A 199 -3.48 32.20 -7.87
CA GLU A 199 -2.67 31.23 -8.58
C GLU A 199 -1.18 31.53 -8.43
N SER A 200 -0.37 30.49 -8.35
CA SER A 200 1.09 30.61 -8.30
C SER A 200 1.76 29.41 -8.95
N VAL A 201 2.87 29.64 -9.63
CA VAL A 201 3.76 28.58 -10.10
C VAL A 201 4.91 28.44 -9.11
N ARG A 202 5.18 27.22 -8.66
CA ARG A 202 6.17 26.94 -7.63
C ARG A 202 7.02 25.74 -8.01
N ARG A 203 8.32 25.84 -7.77
CA ARG A 203 9.21 24.67 -7.72
C ARG A 203 9.30 24.18 -6.29
N VAL A 204 8.98 22.92 -6.09
CA VAL A 204 8.91 22.28 -4.78
C VAL A 204 9.70 20.98 -4.79
N GLU A 205 10.32 20.66 -3.65
CA GLU A 205 11.02 19.41 -3.39
C GLU A 205 10.15 18.58 -2.45
N PRO A 206 9.38 17.60 -2.96
CA PRO A 206 8.50 16.82 -2.11
C PRO A 206 9.26 16.11 -1.01
N VAL A 207 8.71 16.05 0.19
CA VAL A 207 9.30 15.34 1.33
C VAL A 207 8.43 14.15 1.66
N ILE A 208 7.14 14.41 1.95
CA ILE A 208 6.14 13.38 2.24
C ILE A 208 4.83 13.62 1.48
N LEU A 209 4.06 12.55 1.35
CA LEU A 209 2.67 12.57 0.95
C LEU A 209 1.82 12.28 2.19
N ALA A 210 0.91 13.16 2.57
CA ALA A 210 0.09 13.02 3.76
C ALA A 210 -1.40 12.99 3.40
N HIS A 211 -2.13 12.02 3.95
CA HIS A 211 -3.59 12.00 3.94
C HIS A 211 -4.12 12.35 5.33
N THR A 212 -4.73 13.53 5.48
CA THR A 212 -5.32 14.00 6.75
C THR A 212 -6.51 14.91 6.46
N GLY A 213 -7.46 15.01 7.38
CA GLY A 213 -8.61 15.93 7.24
C GLY A 213 -9.42 15.72 5.96
N ARG A 214 -9.50 14.47 5.46
CA ARG A 214 -10.15 14.06 4.19
C ARG A 214 -9.52 14.57 2.90
N ALA A 215 -8.28 15.07 2.94
CA ALA A 215 -7.58 15.53 1.75
C ALA A 215 -6.15 14.99 1.68
N TRP A 216 -5.64 14.86 0.46
CA TRP A 216 -4.24 14.56 0.20
C TRP A 216 -3.42 15.84 0.11
N TYR A 217 -2.26 15.81 0.75
CA TYR A 217 -1.27 16.88 0.77
C TYR A 217 0.07 16.34 0.29
N VAL A 218 0.73 17.08 -0.59
CA VAL A 218 2.18 16.95 -0.76
C VAL A 218 2.84 17.99 0.15
N VAL A 219 3.65 17.52 1.09
CA VAL A 219 4.44 18.40 1.94
C VAL A 219 5.84 18.48 1.36
N ALA A 220 6.25 19.70 1.04
CA ALA A 220 7.42 19.93 0.21
C ALA A 220 8.18 21.19 0.63
N TRP A 221 9.49 21.19 0.43
CA TRP A 221 10.29 22.41 0.53
C TRP A 221 9.99 23.29 -0.68
N CYS A 222 9.45 24.49 -0.44
CA CYS A 222 9.13 25.43 -1.50
C CYS A 222 10.31 26.36 -1.75
N ARG A 223 11.01 26.20 -2.88
CA ARG A 223 12.22 26.98 -3.20
C ARG A 223 11.97 28.49 -3.25
N SER A 224 10.85 28.90 -3.80
CA SER A 224 10.47 30.33 -3.87
C SER A 224 10.23 30.99 -2.50
N ARG A 225 10.00 30.20 -1.46
CA ARG A 225 9.65 30.66 -0.12
C ARG A 225 10.65 30.21 0.95
N GLU A 226 11.63 29.41 0.55
CA GLU A 226 12.66 28.82 1.41
C GLU A 226 12.08 28.25 2.71
N ALA A 227 11.00 27.49 2.58
CA ALA A 227 10.28 26.92 3.72
C ALA A 227 9.51 25.65 3.35
N ILE A 228 9.31 24.78 4.34
CA ILE A 228 8.39 23.64 4.25
C ILE A 228 6.95 24.16 4.13
N ARG A 229 6.22 23.64 3.15
CA ARG A 229 4.83 24.00 2.89
C ARG A 229 3.99 22.80 2.50
N TRP A 230 2.71 22.89 2.89
CA TRP A 230 1.70 21.88 2.64
C TRP A 230 0.86 22.31 1.46
N PHE A 231 0.83 21.51 0.39
CA PHE A 231 0.06 21.77 -0.82
C PHE A 231 -1.03 20.72 -0.95
N ARG A 232 -2.29 21.14 -0.97
CA ARG A 232 -3.40 20.21 -1.22
C ARG A 232 -3.38 19.75 -2.68
N LEU A 233 -3.48 18.44 -2.90
CA LEU A 233 -3.48 17.89 -4.25
C LEU A 233 -4.72 18.30 -5.04
N ASP A 234 -5.87 18.45 -4.38
CA ASP A 234 -7.12 18.89 -5.03
C ASP A 234 -7.11 20.37 -5.46
N ARG A 235 -6.15 21.16 -4.95
CA ARG A 235 -5.91 22.57 -5.32
C ARG A 235 -4.71 22.76 -6.25
N THR A 236 -4.06 21.67 -6.60
CA THR A 236 -3.05 21.68 -7.65
C THR A 236 -3.79 21.60 -8.99
N GLU A 237 -3.40 22.43 -9.95
CA GLU A 237 -4.01 22.47 -11.28
C GLU A 237 -3.15 21.77 -12.33
N ARG A 238 -1.84 21.81 -12.11
CA ARG A 238 -0.84 21.17 -12.95
C ARG A 238 0.40 20.86 -12.12
N ALA A 239 1.05 19.75 -12.40
CA ALA A 239 2.35 19.40 -11.84
C ALA A 239 3.17 18.70 -12.92
N ASP A 240 4.40 19.18 -13.12
CA ASP A 240 5.34 18.67 -14.10
C ASP A 240 6.67 18.36 -13.39
N LEU A 241 7.29 17.22 -13.75
CA LEU A 241 8.62 16.87 -13.27
C LEU A 241 9.67 17.71 -14.00
N THR A 242 10.57 18.38 -13.26
CA THR A 242 11.54 19.29 -13.88
C THR A 242 12.86 18.62 -14.26
N GLY A 243 12.99 17.30 -14.14
CA GLY A 243 14.21 16.52 -14.43
C GLY A 243 15.39 16.79 -13.47
N GLU A 244 15.30 17.86 -12.68
CA GLU A 244 16.29 18.29 -11.70
C GLU A 244 16.20 17.43 -10.43
N PRO A 245 17.26 16.70 -10.04
CA PRO A 245 17.26 15.93 -8.81
C PRO A 245 17.42 16.83 -7.58
N TYR A 246 16.90 16.37 -6.44
CA TYR A 246 17.16 16.95 -5.12
C TYR A 246 17.52 15.85 -4.13
N VAL A 247 18.20 16.23 -3.05
CA VAL A 247 18.43 15.33 -1.90
C VAL A 247 17.20 15.42 -1.01
N PRO A 248 16.46 14.31 -0.78
CA PRO A 248 15.30 14.34 0.09
C PRO A 248 15.67 14.84 1.49
N ARG A 249 14.94 15.85 1.95
CA ARG A 249 15.09 16.35 3.31
C ARG A 249 14.64 15.28 4.31
N PRO A 250 15.29 15.19 5.48
CA PRO A 250 14.83 14.35 6.58
C PRO A 250 13.36 14.62 6.88
N VAL A 251 12.58 13.56 7.06
CA VAL A 251 11.15 13.67 7.39
C VAL A 251 10.92 14.42 8.70
N ALA A 252 11.90 14.39 9.61
CA ALA A 252 11.89 15.18 10.85
C ALA A 252 11.81 16.71 10.61
N GLU A 253 12.27 17.22 9.46
CA GLU A 253 12.18 18.65 9.10
C GLU A 253 10.77 19.08 8.70
N VAL A 254 9.85 18.13 8.47
CA VAL A 254 8.48 18.42 8.03
C VAL A 254 7.59 18.97 9.17
N GLY A 255 8.02 18.78 10.43
CA GLY A 255 7.25 19.09 11.63
C GLY A 255 6.58 17.84 12.22
N THR A 256 5.97 17.99 13.41
CA THR A 256 5.33 16.87 14.10
C THR A 256 4.04 16.44 13.37
N PRO A 257 3.89 15.17 12.97
CA PRO A 257 2.63 14.67 12.41
C PRO A 257 1.47 14.90 13.40
N PRO A 258 0.22 15.09 12.92
CA PRO A 258 -0.94 14.99 13.80
C PRO A 258 -0.95 13.63 14.51
N SER A 259 -1.44 13.57 15.75
CA SER A 259 -1.30 12.43 16.66
C SER A 259 -1.83 11.08 16.13
N GLY A 260 -2.65 11.08 15.06
CA GLY A 260 -3.15 9.89 14.38
C GLY A 260 -2.41 9.46 13.11
N ALA A 261 -1.37 10.18 12.68
CA ALA A 261 -0.64 9.88 11.45
C ALA A 261 0.56 8.94 11.69
N SER A 262 0.64 7.87 10.92
CA SER A 262 1.77 6.94 10.91
C SER A 262 2.26 6.68 9.48
N PRO A 263 3.56 6.38 9.27
CA PRO A 263 4.05 5.89 7.99
C PRO A 263 3.36 4.58 7.60
N VAL A 264 3.24 4.32 6.30
CA VAL A 264 2.60 3.11 5.76
C VAL A 264 3.53 1.88 5.77
N ALA A 265 4.84 2.10 5.98
CA ALA A 265 5.86 1.06 6.04
C ALA A 265 5.68 0.10 7.22
#